data_AF-A0A7X6DS21-F1
#
_entry.id   AF-A0A7X6DS21-F1
#
_cell.length_a   1.000
_cell.length_b   1.000
_cell.length_c   1.000
_cell.angle_alpha   90.00
_cell.angle_beta   90.00
_cell.angle_gamma   90.00
#
_symmetry.space_group_name_H-M   'P 1'
#
loop_
_entity.id
_entity.type
_entity.pdbx_description
1 polymer ?
#
loop_
_entity_poly.entity_id
_entity_poly.type
_entity_poly.pdbx_seq_one_letter_code
_entity_poly.pdbx_strand_id
1 'polypeptide(L)'
;MTKMFHPPGNLLLHPLRESIKTLTENAEKGILFLTFQEFSKMVKIRFFAVLKKIVGKEEVVLDVEKGTTLEQLLNRLERDLPPLQQIMKEGKVLISVNQEVVPKECLIQNGDEIAFLPPFAGG
;
A
#
# COMPACT_ATOMS: atom_id res chain seq x y z
N MET A 1 41.02 -56.08 -27.33
CA MET A 1 39.63 -56.53 -27.05
C MET A 1 39.31 -56.22 -25.59
N THR A 2 38.48 -55.20 -25.40
CA THR A 2 37.49 -54.92 -24.33
C THR A 2 37.71 -55.50 -22.92
N LYS A 3 37.84 -54.63 -21.89
CA LYS A 3 36.73 -54.32 -20.95
C LYS A 3 37.13 -53.40 -19.79
N MET A 4 36.29 -52.39 -19.62
CA MET A 4 35.70 -51.90 -18.36
C MET A 4 36.58 -51.17 -17.36
N PHE A 5 36.69 -49.87 -17.59
CA PHE A 5 36.68 -48.86 -16.53
C PHE A 5 35.42 -49.00 -15.66
N HIS A 6 35.60 -49.10 -14.35
CA HIS A 6 34.62 -48.67 -13.35
C HIS A 6 35.37 -47.76 -12.36
N PRO A 7 35.00 -46.48 -12.19
CA PRO A 7 35.44 -45.73 -11.02
C PRO A 7 34.59 -46.14 -9.80
N PRO A 8 35.19 -46.41 -8.63
CA PRO A 8 34.42 -46.64 -7.42
C PRO A 8 33.99 -45.30 -6.80
N GLY A 9 32.73 -45.26 -6.37
CA GLY A 9 32.38 -44.57 -5.14
C GLY A 9 32.08 -43.08 -5.24
N ASN A 10 31.01 -42.72 -5.95
CA ASN A 10 30.26 -41.51 -5.65
C ASN A 10 29.51 -41.71 -4.32
N LEU A 11 30.18 -41.51 -3.19
CA LEU A 11 29.57 -41.49 -1.85
C LEU A 11 29.87 -40.15 -1.19
N LEU A 12 28.86 -39.58 -0.54
CA LEU A 12 28.85 -38.32 0.24
C LEU A 12 28.38 -37.04 -0.47
N LEU A 13 27.26 -37.08 -1.20
CA LEU A 13 26.51 -35.84 -1.51
C LEU A 13 24.99 -35.96 -1.27
N HIS A 14 24.49 -37.05 -0.69
CA HIS A 14 23.05 -37.26 -0.57
C HIS A 14 22.35 -36.46 0.56
N PRO A 15 22.93 -36.22 1.75
CA PRO A 15 22.23 -35.40 2.75
C PRO A 15 22.29 -33.89 2.42
N LEU A 16 23.32 -33.44 1.71
CA LEU A 16 23.50 -32.01 1.36
C LEU A 16 22.55 -31.55 0.24
N ARG A 17 22.18 -32.45 -0.70
CA ARG A 17 21.20 -32.14 -1.76
C ARG A 17 19.80 -31.85 -1.20
N GLU A 18 19.38 -32.55 -0.15
CA GLU A 18 18.06 -32.34 0.46
C GLU A 18 18.05 -31.10 1.36
N SER A 19 19.13 -30.85 2.11
CA SER A 19 19.26 -29.60 2.88
C SER A 19 19.29 -28.37 1.97
N ILE A 20 19.89 -28.44 0.79
CA ILE A 20 19.86 -27.32 -0.18
C ILE A 20 18.44 -27.07 -0.68
N LYS A 21 17.64 -28.11 -0.97
CA LYS A 21 16.24 -27.92 -1.38
C LYS A 21 15.39 -27.24 -0.31
N THR A 22 15.51 -27.66 0.95
CA THR A 22 14.76 -27.06 2.07
C THR A 22 15.26 -25.66 2.42
N LEU A 23 16.54 -25.35 2.20
CA LEU A 23 17.09 -24.00 2.36
C LEU A 23 16.72 -23.06 1.21
N THR A 24 16.60 -23.54 -0.03
CA THR A 24 16.04 -22.72 -1.13
C THR A 24 14.53 -22.51 -0.96
N GLU A 25 13.74 -23.50 -0.53
CA GLU A 25 12.29 -23.31 -0.33
C GLU A 25 11.95 -22.31 0.80
N ASN A 26 12.87 -22.10 1.75
CA ASN A 26 12.72 -21.10 2.81
C ASN A 26 13.43 -19.77 2.50
N ALA A 27 14.49 -19.76 1.68
CA ALA A 27 15.14 -18.53 1.23
C ALA A 27 14.35 -17.83 0.11
N GLU A 28 13.61 -18.56 -0.72
CA GLU A 28 12.70 -17.97 -1.72
C GLU A 28 11.52 -17.26 -1.06
N LYS A 29 11.04 -17.75 0.09
CA LYS A 29 10.01 -17.06 0.88
C LYS A 29 10.55 -15.86 1.65
N GLY A 30 11.82 -15.84 2.01
CA GLY A 30 12.45 -14.72 2.73
C GLY A 30 13.00 -13.62 1.82
N ILE A 31 13.57 -13.98 0.67
CA ILE A 31 14.21 -13.04 -0.27
C ILE A 31 13.20 -12.50 -1.29
N LEU A 32 12.17 -13.26 -1.68
CA LEU A 32 11.08 -12.71 -2.51
C LEU A 32 10.15 -11.77 -1.71
N PHE A 33 10.10 -11.92 -0.37
CA PHE A 33 9.38 -10.98 0.51
C PHE A 33 10.11 -9.63 0.62
N LEU A 34 11.44 -9.63 0.50
CA LEU A 34 12.26 -8.41 0.56
C LEU A 34 12.35 -7.66 -0.78
N THR A 35 11.75 -8.19 -1.85
CA THR A 35 11.60 -7.49 -3.14
C THR A 35 10.17 -7.01 -3.41
N PHE A 36 9.32 -6.93 -2.38
CA PHE A 36 8.27 -5.90 -2.39
C PHE A 36 8.90 -4.62 -1.87
N GLN A 37 9.66 -3.94 -2.74
CA GLN A 37 9.94 -2.54 -2.49
C GLN A 37 8.60 -1.82 -2.32
N GLU A 38 8.32 -1.42 -1.09
CA GLU A 38 7.33 -0.44 -0.70
C GLU A 38 7.54 0.81 -1.54
N PHE A 39 6.91 0.86 -2.72
CA PHE A 39 6.68 2.12 -3.40
C PHE A 39 5.44 2.72 -2.76
N SER A 40 5.62 3.23 -1.55
CA SER A 40 4.56 3.97 -0.94
C SER A 40 4.36 5.30 -1.67
N LYS A 41 3.08 5.52 -1.93
CA LYS A 41 2.42 6.68 -2.46
C LYS A 41 2.52 7.86 -1.49
N MET A 42 3.32 8.91 -1.71
CA MET A 42 3.16 10.11 -0.88
C MET A 42 2.01 10.96 -1.44
N VAL A 43 0.97 11.18 -0.65
CA VAL A 43 -0.21 11.95 -1.06
C VAL A 43 -0.48 13.07 -0.09
N LYS A 44 -1.05 14.16 -0.61
CA LYS A 44 -1.38 15.35 0.17
C LYS A 44 -2.88 15.40 0.39
N ILE A 45 -3.30 15.40 1.65
CA ILE A 45 -4.71 15.54 2.00
C ILE A 45 -4.92 16.95 2.52
N ARG A 46 -5.85 17.68 1.92
CA ARG A 46 -6.16 19.06 2.27
C ARG A 46 -7.57 19.18 2.82
N PHE A 47 -7.71 19.85 3.94
CA PHE A 47 -8.98 20.12 4.59
C PHE A 47 -9.36 21.58 4.35
N PHE A 48 -10.65 21.87 4.15
CA PHE A 48 -11.13 23.24 3.91
C PHE A 48 -12.17 23.70 4.94
N ALA A 49 -12.20 25.02 5.18
CA ALA A 49 -13.12 25.71 6.08
C ALA A 49 -13.35 24.98 7.43
N VAL A 50 -14.57 24.47 7.68
CA VAL A 50 -14.91 23.82 8.96
C VAL A 50 -14.10 22.54 9.19
N LEU A 51 -13.69 21.85 8.13
CA LEU A 51 -12.86 20.63 8.23
C LEU A 51 -11.47 20.95 8.79
N LYS A 52 -10.87 22.10 8.43
CA LYS A 52 -9.60 22.56 9.02
C LYS A 52 -9.71 22.73 10.54
N LYS A 53 -10.84 23.29 11.01
CA LYS A 53 -11.07 23.50 12.45
C LYS A 53 -11.26 22.19 13.19
N ILE A 54 -11.94 21.22 12.57
CA ILE A 54 -12.24 19.93 13.19
C ILE A 54 -11.00 19.02 13.22
N VAL A 55 -10.25 18.96 12.12
CA VAL A 55 -9.00 18.18 12.05
C VAL A 55 -7.85 18.90 12.77
N GLY A 56 -7.94 20.21 12.95
CA GLY A 56 -6.89 21.05 13.55
C GLY A 56 -5.66 21.26 12.65
N LYS A 57 -5.71 20.77 11.41
CA LYS A 57 -4.63 20.86 10.42
C LYS A 57 -5.22 21.28 9.08
N GLU A 58 -4.48 22.09 8.33
CA GLU A 58 -4.83 22.43 6.95
C GLU A 58 -4.53 21.29 5.98
N GLU A 59 -3.39 20.62 6.18
CA GLU A 59 -2.97 19.50 5.36
C GLU A 59 -2.35 18.37 6.18
N VAL A 60 -2.42 17.17 5.63
CA VAL A 60 -1.70 15.99 6.13
C VAL A 60 -1.09 15.29 4.93
N VAL A 61 0.20 14.98 5.04
CA VAL A 61 0.87 14.13 4.06
C VAL A 61 0.81 12.70 4.58
N LEU A 62 0.26 11.80 3.76
CA LEU A 62 0.19 10.39 4.09
C LEU A 62 0.93 9.55 3.06
N ASP A 63 1.44 8.45 3.59
CA ASP A 63 2.12 7.41 2.87
C ASP A 63 1.14 6.26 2.63
N VAL A 64 0.82 5.97 1.37
CA VAL A 64 -0.19 4.98 0.97
C VAL A 64 0.43 3.82 0.22
N GLU A 65 -0.14 2.63 0.32
CA GLU A 65 0.40 1.48 -0.41
C GLU A 65 0.15 1.61 -1.92
N LYS A 66 0.99 0.95 -2.73
CA LYS A 66 0.75 0.90 -4.17
C LYS A 66 -0.58 0.17 -4.44
N GLY A 67 -1.44 0.80 -5.23
CA GLY A 67 -2.74 0.24 -5.58
C GLY A 67 -3.84 0.58 -4.58
N THR A 68 -3.56 1.43 -3.58
CA THR A 68 -4.60 1.99 -2.71
C THR A 68 -5.64 2.76 -3.54
N THR A 69 -6.91 2.43 -3.35
CA THR A 69 -8.03 3.18 -3.92
C THR A 69 -8.39 4.37 -3.05
N LEU A 70 -9.14 5.33 -3.61
CA LEU A 70 -9.70 6.43 -2.84
C LEU A 70 -10.52 5.90 -1.66
N GLU A 71 -11.37 4.89 -1.86
CA GLU A 71 -12.15 4.27 -0.78
C GLU A 71 -11.29 3.76 0.38
N GLN A 72 -10.21 3.05 0.07
CA GLN A 72 -9.30 2.51 1.08
C GLN A 72 -8.59 3.63 1.85
N LEU A 73 -8.18 4.69 1.16
CA LEU A 73 -7.60 5.87 1.79
C LEU A 73 -8.60 6.54 2.75
N LEU A 74 -9.85 6.70 2.31
CA LEU A 74 -10.92 7.27 3.13
C LEU A 74 -11.19 6.44 4.39
N ASN A 75 -11.34 5.11 4.24
CA ASN A 75 -11.53 4.20 5.38
C ASN A 75 -10.38 4.30 6.40
N ARG A 76 -9.14 4.43 5.91
CA ARG A 76 -7.96 4.64 6.76
C ARG A 76 -8.04 5.98 7.49
N LEU A 77 -8.37 7.05 6.79
CA LEU A 77 -8.51 8.38 7.39
C LEU A 77 -9.61 8.45 8.43
N GLU A 78 -10.74 7.78 8.22
CA GLU A 78 -11.81 7.71 9.22
C GLU A 78 -11.38 6.99 10.51
N ARG A 79 -10.50 6.00 10.40
CA ARG A 79 -9.92 5.31 11.55
C ARG A 79 -8.87 6.16 12.26
N ASP A 80 -8.00 6.80 11.49
CA ASP A 80 -6.85 7.53 12.01
C ASP A 80 -7.24 8.95 12.51
N LEU A 81 -8.36 9.50 12.01
CA LEU A 81 -8.91 10.80 12.38
C LEU A 81 -10.40 10.67 12.78
N PRO A 82 -10.71 10.30 14.04
CA PRO A 82 -12.09 10.15 14.52
C PRO A 82 -13.00 11.37 14.27
N PRO A 83 -12.53 12.63 14.38
CA PRO A 83 -13.37 13.79 14.07
C PRO A 83 -13.80 13.87 12.61
N LEU A 84 -12.99 13.34 11.68
CA LEU A 84 -13.31 13.32 10.26
C LEU A 84 -14.41 12.30 9.94
N GLN A 85 -14.37 11.14 10.61
CA GLN A 85 -15.39 10.09 10.48
C GLN A 85 -16.79 10.61 10.73
N GLN A 86 -16.99 11.44 11.77
CA GLN A 86 -18.32 11.95 12.11
C GLN A 86 -18.92 12.79 10.98
N ILE A 87 -18.13 13.65 10.35
CA ILE A 87 -18.58 14.54 9.28
C ILE A 87 -18.79 13.76 7.98
N MET A 88 -17.91 12.78 7.70
CA MET A 88 -18.07 11.90 6.55
C MET A 88 -19.36 11.08 6.64
N LYS A 89 -19.72 10.59 7.84
CA LYS A 89 -21.00 9.90 8.11
C LYS A 89 -22.23 10.78 7.92
N GLU A 90 -22.13 12.08 8.20
CA GLU A 90 -23.21 13.02 7.90
C GLU A 90 -23.46 13.19 6.39
N GLY A 91 -22.57 12.68 5.52
CA GLY A 91 -22.76 12.66 4.07
C GLY A 91 -22.64 14.03 3.39
N LYS A 92 -22.07 15.02 4.10
CA LYS A 92 -22.02 16.42 3.64
C LYS A 92 -20.69 16.80 2.99
N VAL A 93 -19.69 15.92 2.98
CA VAL A 93 -18.34 16.24 2.51
C VAL A 93 -18.17 15.81 1.07
N LEU A 94 -17.77 16.76 0.21
CA LEU A 94 -17.30 16.46 -1.14
C LEU A 94 -15.80 16.15 -1.09
N ILE A 95 -15.39 15.11 -1.81
CA ILE A 95 -13.99 14.69 -1.90
C ILE A 95 -13.57 14.79 -3.36
N SER A 96 -12.40 15.38 -3.60
CA SER A 96 -11.81 15.49 -4.94
C SER A 96 -10.36 15.04 -4.92
N VAL A 97 -9.89 14.52 -6.05
CA VAL A 97 -8.50 14.16 -6.31
C VAL A 97 -8.01 15.08 -7.42
N ASN A 98 -6.95 15.83 -7.17
CA ASN A 98 -6.40 16.84 -8.10
C ASN A 98 -7.46 17.82 -8.64
N GLN A 99 -8.38 18.27 -7.77
CA GLN A 99 -9.51 19.17 -8.09
C GLN A 99 -10.66 18.53 -8.90
N GLU A 100 -10.62 17.21 -9.14
CA GLU A 100 -11.67 16.49 -9.85
C GLU A 100 -12.41 15.52 -8.92
N VAL A 101 -13.74 15.42 -9.08
CA VAL A 101 -14.54 14.45 -8.32
C VAL A 101 -14.44 13.11 -9.05
N VAL A 102 -13.66 12.20 -8.47
CA VAL A 102 -13.41 10.86 -9.03
C VAL A 102 -14.23 9.79 -8.29
N PRO A 103 -14.50 8.64 -8.92
CA PRO A 103 -15.13 7.51 -8.25
C PRO A 103 -14.26 6.98 -7.10
N LYS A 104 -14.90 6.30 -6.13
CA LYS A 104 -14.21 5.76 -4.95
C LYS A 104 -13.24 4.63 -5.30
N GLU A 105 -13.47 3.94 -6.42
CA GLU A 105 -12.57 2.90 -6.94
C GLU A 105 -11.32 3.48 -7.65
N CYS A 106 -11.22 4.80 -7.80
CA CYS A 106 -10.07 5.43 -8.44
C CYS A 106 -8.78 5.11 -7.67
N LEU A 107 -7.74 4.70 -8.41
CA LEU A 107 -6.43 4.40 -7.86
C LEU A 107 -5.67 5.68 -7.56
N ILE A 108 -5.19 5.80 -6.32
CA ILE A 108 -4.43 6.96 -5.89
C ILE A 108 -2.99 6.88 -6.41
N GLN A 109 -2.51 8.00 -6.94
CA GLN A 109 -1.19 8.19 -7.52
C GLN A 109 -0.26 8.97 -6.61
N ASN A 110 1.04 8.90 -6.91
CA ASN A 110 2.05 9.60 -6.11
C ASN A 110 1.97 11.08 -6.38
N GLY A 111 1.96 11.87 -5.32
CA GLY A 111 1.79 13.31 -5.39
C GLY A 111 0.35 13.77 -5.55
N ASP A 112 -0.64 12.87 -5.56
CA ASP A 112 -2.04 13.25 -5.65
C ASP A 112 -2.45 14.17 -4.49
N GLU A 113 -3.24 15.19 -4.81
CA GLU A 113 -3.87 16.07 -3.84
C GLU A 113 -5.32 15.63 -3.62
N ILE A 114 -5.65 15.19 -2.41
CA ILE A 114 -6.99 14.80 -2.02
C ILE A 114 -7.60 15.91 -1.17
N ALA A 115 -8.57 16.63 -1.70
CA ALA A 115 -9.23 17.73 -1.01
C ALA A 115 -10.58 17.31 -0.42
N PHE A 116 -10.75 17.57 0.88
CA PHE A 116 -12.01 17.43 1.59
C PHE A 116 -12.67 18.81 1.68
N LEU A 117 -13.81 18.93 1.03
CA LEU A 117 -14.57 20.15 0.87
C LEU A 117 -15.90 20.01 1.63
N PRO A 118 -16.26 20.95 2.52
CA PRO A 118 -17.61 20.98 3.07
C PRO A 118 -18.63 21.18 1.94
N PRO A 119 -19.94 20.93 2.17
CA PRO A 119 -20.91 21.14 1.12
C PRO A 119 -20.83 22.62 0.73
N PHE A 120 -20.68 22.88 -0.57
CA PHE A 120 -20.60 24.25 -1.05
C PHE A 120 -21.86 24.99 -0.61
N ALA A 121 -21.69 26.01 0.23
CA ALA A 121 -22.70 27.03 0.43
C ALA A 121 -22.68 27.91 -0.84
N GLY A 122 -23.22 27.38 -1.94
CA GLY A 122 -23.53 28.20 -3.11
C GLY A 122 -24.53 29.26 -2.69
N GLY A 123 -24.16 30.53 -2.90
CA GLY A 123 -25.10 31.66 -2.81
C GLY A 123 -26.11 31.66 -3.93
#